data_AF-A0A1V0RJA8-F1
#
_entry.id   AF-A0A1V0RJA8-F1
#
_cell.length_a   1.000
_cell.length_b   1.000
_cell.length_c   1.000
_cell.angle_alpha   90.00
_cell.angle_beta   90.00
_cell.angle_gamma   90.00
#
_symmetry.space_group_name_H-M   'P 1'
#
loop_
_entity.id
_entity.type
_entity.pdbx_description
1 polymer ?
#
loop_
_entity_poly.entity_id
_entity_poly.type
_entity_poly.pdbx_seq_one_letter_code
_entity_poly.pdbx_strand_id
1 'polypeptide(L)'
;MFADFLKRLIQPAPEPLTGGDARLALCALLVRVARTDGDYSASEIIRITRIISARYDLPQAEAEALRQEAETLESEAPDTVRFTRAIKDAVPHEDRLGVIEALWQVALADGVREADEDALLRLVASLLGITDQESARARQRVMGST
;
A
#
# COMPACT_ATOMS: atom_id res chain seq x y z
N MET A 1 10.43 16.00 7.36
CA MET A 1 10.41 14.51 7.27
C MET A 1 9.01 14.00 6.92
N PHE A 2 8.01 13.95 7.81
CA PHE A 2 6.63 13.55 7.43
C PHE A 2 5.89 14.55 6.50
N ALA A 3 6.03 15.85 6.77
CA ALA A 3 5.37 16.88 5.95
C ALA A 3 5.92 16.95 4.50
N ASP A 4 7.21 16.63 4.32
CA ASP A 4 7.84 16.59 2.99
C ASP A 4 7.44 15.31 2.23
N PHE A 5 7.26 14.21 2.96
CA PHE A 5 6.63 13.00 2.45
C PHE A 5 5.21 13.30 1.97
N LEU A 6 4.32 13.84 2.82
CA LEU A 6 2.97 14.26 2.41
C LEU A 6 2.96 15.21 1.21
N LYS A 7 3.90 16.16 1.14
CA LYS A 7 4.03 17.04 -0.03
C LYS A 7 4.39 16.30 -1.32
N ARG A 8 5.14 15.21 -1.26
CA ARG A 8 5.41 14.34 -2.43
C ARG A 8 4.16 13.55 -2.82
N LEU A 9 3.37 13.13 -1.84
CA LEU A 9 2.17 12.30 -2.02
C LEU A 9 0.96 13.01 -2.64
N ILE A 10 0.97 14.34 -2.75
CA ILE A 10 -0.18 15.16 -3.19
C ILE A 10 0.23 16.08 -4.36
N GLN A 11 1.42 15.87 -4.95
CA GLN A 11 1.85 16.64 -6.12
C GLN A 11 1.00 16.28 -7.35
N PRO A 12 0.58 17.25 -8.17
CA PRO A 12 -0.26 16.98 -9.34
C PRO A 12 0.45 16.07 -10.35
N ALA A 13 -0.19 14.94 -10.66
CA ALA A 13 0.35 13.89 -11.52
C ALA A 13 0.37 14.24 -13.02
N PRO A 14 1.43 13.88 -13.77
CA PRO A 14 1.33 13.61 -15.20
C PRO A 14 0.62 12.25 -15.48
N GLU A 15 0.35 11.97 -16.76
CA GLU A 15 -0.59 10.98 -17.34
C GLU A 15 -1.00 9.71 -16.53
N PRO A 16 -2.29 9.28 -16.67
CA PRO A 16 -2.83 8.12 -15.96
C PRO A 16 -2.14 6.80 -16.33
N LEU A 17 -2.03 5.93 -15.33
CA LEU A 17 -1.53 4.56 -15.41
C LEU A 17 -2.60 3.63 -16.06
N THR A 18 -2.20 2.61 -16.83
CA THR A 18 -3.13 1.72 -17.59
C THR A 18 -3.63 0.51 -16.76
N GLY A 19 -4.39 -0.43 -17.31
CA GLY A 19 -5.01 -1.52 -16.51
C GLY A 19 -4.03 -2.55 -15.88
N GLY A 20 -2.86 -2.79 -16.50
CA GLY A 20 -1.79 -3.64 -15.91
C GLY A 20 -1.07 -2.99 -14.72
N ASP A 21 -1.42 -1.74 -14.46
CA ASP A 21 -0.72 -0.80 -13.61
C ASP A 21 -1.33 -0.73 -12.22
N ALA A 22 -2.55 -1.25 -12.02
CA ALA A 22 -3.20 -1.27 -10.71
C ALA A 22 -2.61 -2.30 -9.74
N ARG A 23 -2.21 -3.47 -10.25
CA ARG A 23 -1.50 -4.48 -9.46
C ARG A 23 -0.14 -3.93 -9.02
N LEU A 24 0.60 -3.32 -9.95
CA LEU A 24 1.88 -2.69 -9.66
C LEU A 24 1.73 -1.49 -8.72
N ALA A 25 0.71 -0.65 -8.91
CA ALA A 25 0.39 0.48 -8.05
C ALA A 25 0.03 0.05 -6.61
N LEU A 26 -0.72 -1.05 -6.44
CA LEU A 26 -1.00 -1.58 -5.11
C LEU A 26 0.28 -2.04 -4.41
N CYS A 27 1.14 -2.74 -5.14
CA CYS A 27 2.43 -3.20 -4.60
C CYS A 27 3.32 -2.00 -4.24
N ALA A 28 3.32 -0.94 -5.06
CA ALA A 28 4.07 0.27 -4.80
C ALA A 28 3.55 0.99 -3.54
N LEU A 29 2.23 0.97 -3.29
CA LEU A 29 1.68 1.48 -2.02
C LEU A 29 2.11 0.65 -0.81
N LEU A 30 2.17 -0.68 -0.92
CA LEU A 30 2.66 -1.54 0.16
C LEU A 30 4.12 -1.23 0.51
N VAL A 31 4.97 -1.09 -0.52
CA VAL A 31 6.38 -0.68 -0.35
C VAL A 31 6.48 0.71 0.27
N ARG A 32 5.63 1.64 -0.16
CA ARG A 32 5.62 2.99 0.39
C ARG A 32 5.26 3.03 1.86
N VAL A 33 4.25 2.27 2.28
CA VAL A 33 3.86 2.17 3.70
C VAL A 33 5.06 1.67 4.52
N ALA A 34 5.70 0.58 4.09
CA ALA A 34 6.91 0.02 4.71
C ALA A 34 8.18 0.90 4.62
N ARG A 35 8.10 2.08 4.00
CA ARG A 35 9.22 3.04 3.92
C ARG A 35 8.94 4.33 4.68
N THR A 36 7.79 4.42 5.34
CA THR A 36 7.31 5.67 5.92
C THR A 36 8.18 6.13 7.09
N ASP A 37 8.64 5.19 7.91
CA ASP A 37 9.54 5.39 9.05
C ASP A 37 11.02 5.54 8.62
N GLY A 38 11.32 5.14 7.38
CA GLY A 38 12.65 5.22 6.77
C GLY A 38 13.51 3.97 6.96
N ASP A 39 13.02 2.91 7.61
CA ASP A 39 13.75 1.65 7.80
C ASP A 39 13.10 0.48 7.06
N TYR A 40 13.41 0.36 5.77
CA TYR A 40 12.92 -0.74 4.96
C TYR A 40 13.74 -2.01 5.16
N SER A 41 13.26 -2.86 6.05
CA SER A 41 13.93 -4.04 6.59
C SER A 41 13.69 -5.33 5.78
N ALA A 42 14.55 -6.33 5.99
CA ALA A 42 14.37 -7.65 5.38
C ALA A 42 13.03 -8.33 5.79
N SER A 43 12.56 -8.07 7.01
CA SER A 43 11.26 -8.55 7.50
C SER A 43 10.09 -8.00 6.69
N GLU A 44 10.13 -6.72 6.32
CA GLU A 44 9.09 -6.09 5.52
C GLU A 44 9.13 -6.57 4.08
N ILE A 45 10.33 -6.73 3.51
CA ILE A 45 10.52 -7.33 2.18
C ILE A 45 9.83 -8.71 2.11
N ILE A 46 10.12 -9.59 3.06
CA ILE A 46 9.55 -10.96 3.09
C ILE A 46 8.03 -10.90 3.25
N ARG A 47 7.52 -9.99 4.08
CA ARG A 47 6.09 -9.83 4.33
C ARG A 47 5.35 -9.32 3.11
N ILE A 48 5.85 -8.26 2.47
CA ILE A 48 5.25 -7.71 1.25
C ILE A 48 5.22 -8.77 0.16
N THR A 49 6.32 -9.51 -0.05
CA THR A 49 6.37 -10.63 -1.00
C THR A 49 5.28 -11.67 -0.70
N ARG A 50 5.09 -12.04 0.57
CA ARG A 50 4.05 -13.01 0.98
C ARG A 50 2.64 -12.47 0.73
N ILE A 51 2.38 -11.20 1.03
CA ILE A 51 1.09 -10.55 0.78
C ILE A 51 0.79 -10.53 -0.72
N ILE A 52 1.77 -10.17 -1.54
CA ILE A 52 1.66 -10.16 -3.01
C ILE A 52 1.35 -11.56 -3.53
N SER A 53 2.13 -12.56 -3.10
CA SER A 53 1.96 -13.96 -3.49
C SER A 53 0.56 -14.46 -3.14
N ALA A 54 0.10 -14.25 -1.90
CA ALA A 54 -1.22 -14.69 -1.44
C ALA A 54 -2.37 -13.95 -2.14
N ARG A 55 -2.23 -12.65 -2.39
CA ARG A 55 -3.28 -11.83 -3.01
C ARG A 55 -3.51 -12.18 -4.48
N TYR A 56 -2.44 -12.51 -5.20
CA TYR A 56 -2.48 -12.72 -6.65
C TYR A 56 -2.28 -14.17 -7.06
N ASP A 57 -2.20 -15.10 -6.11
CA ASP A 57 -1.92 -16.51 -6.32
C ASP A 57 -0.65 -16.74 -7.17
N LEU A 58 0.44 -16.04 -6.79
CA LEU A 58 1.70 -16.06 -7.53
C LEU A 58 2.76 -16.91 -6.84
N PRO A 59 3.60 -17.61 -7.62
CA PRO A 59 4.84 -18.20 -7.11
C PRO A 59 5.74 -17.14 -6.47
N GLN A 60 6.53 -17.55 -5.49
CA GLN A 60 7.42 -16.64 -4.74
C GLN A 60 8.32 -15.80 -5.67
N ALA A 61 8.93 -16.41 -6.69
CA ALA A 61 9.81 -15.70 -7.62
C ALA A 61 9.09 -14.58 -8.42
N GLU A 62 7.83 -14.81 -8.81
CA GLU A 62 7.03 -13.81 -9.52
C GLU A 62 6.56 -12.70 -8.58
N ALA A 63 6.25 -13.02 -7.32
CA ALA A 63 5.94 -12.04 -6.30
C ALA A 63 7.16 -11.17 -5.95
N GLU A 64 8.36 -11.76 -5.92
CA GLU A 64 9.62 -11.03 -5.70
C GLU A 64 9.92 -10.08 -6.87
N ALA A 65 9.75 -10.53 -8.12
CA ALA A 65 9.93 -9.70 -9.30
C ALA A 65 8.95 -8.52 -9.30
N LEU A 66 7.66 -8.78 -9.03
CA LEU A 66 6.65 -7.71 -8.94
C LEU A 66 6.97 -6.72 -7.81
N ARG A 67 7.46 -7.19 -6.67
CA ARG A 67 7.89 -6.31 -5.58
C ARG A 67 9.06 -5.42 -6.02
N GLN A 68 10.04 -5.93 -6.76
CA GLN A 68 11.17 -5.14 -7.26
C GLN A 68 10.72 -4.08 -8.27
N GLU A 69 9.78 -4.41 -9.16
CA GLU A 69 9.15 -3.44 -10.06
C GLU A 69 8.41 -2.36 -9.25
N ALA A 70 7.69 -2.76 -8.21
CA ALA A 70 6.98 -1.85 -7.32
C ALA A 70 7.93 -0.92 -6.53
N GLU A 71 9.10 -1.41 -6.11
CA GLU A 71 10.14 -0.59 -5.47
C GLU A 71 10.70 0.47 -6.41
N THR A 72 10.95 0.07 -7.66
CA THR A 72 11.38 0.98 -8.71
C THR A 72 10.31 2.05 -8.94
N LEU A 73 9.06 1.64 -9.14
CA LEU A 73 7.94 2.55 -9.35
C LEU A 73 7.72 3.48 -8.16
N GLU A 74 7.83 2.98 -6.93
CA GLU A 74 7.71 3.80 -5.71
C GLU A 74 8.78 4.87 -5.65
N SER A 75 10.02 4.52 -6.02
CA SER A 75 11.16 5.46 -6.05
C SER A 75 11.07 6.49 -7.18
N GLU A 76 10.46 6.14 -8.31
CA GLU A 76 10.32 6.99 -9.50
C GLU A 76 9.05 7.86 -9.48
N ALA A 77 7.97 7.38 -8.86
CA ALA A 77 6.67 8.04 -8.86
C ALA A 77 6.31 8.58 -7.46
N PRO A 78 6.54 9.88 -7.19
CA PRO A 78 6.34 10.46 -5.85
C PRO A 78 4.88 10.54 -5.38
N ASP A 79 3.89 10.43 -6.28
CA ASP A 79 2.50 10.76 -6.00
C ASP A 79 1.62 9.52 -5.69
N THR A 80 1.09 9.45 -4.47
CA THR A 80 0.15 8.41 -4.01
C THR A 80 -1.23 8.55 -4.64
N VAL A 81 -1.60 9.75 -5.11
CA VAL A 81 -2.86 9.97 -5.84
C VAL A 81 -2.87 9.17 -7.15
N ARG A 82 -1.73 9.04 -7.83
CA ARG A 82 -1.58 8.20 -9.04
C ARG A 82 -1.90 6.73 -8.76
N PHE A 83 -1.32 6.18 -7.69
CA PHE A 83 -1.53 4.79 -7.31
C PHE A 83 -2.95 4.52 -6.85
N THR A 84 -3.49 5.39 -6.00
CA THR A 84 -4.86 5.24 -5.49
C THR A 84 -5.91 5.42 -6.58
N ARG A 85 -5.67 6.27 -7.59
CA ARG A 85 -6.55 6.35 -8.78
C ARG A 85 -6.50 5.06 -9.60
N ALA A 86 -5.31 4.56 -9.94
CA ALA A 86 -5.17 3.30 -10.67
C ALA A 86 -5.88 2.14 -9.95
N ILE A 87 -5.78 2.10 -8.62
CA ILE A 87 -6.48 1.10 -7.82
C ILE A 87 -7.99 1.32 -7.83
N LYS A 88 -8.49 2.55 -7.73
CA LYS A 88 -9.95 2.82 -7.81
C LYS A 88 -10.54 2.40 -9.14
N ASP A 89 -9.81 2.63 -10.23
CA ASP A 89 -10.27 2.37 -11.59
C ASP A 89 -10.27 0.85 -11.88
N ALA A 90 -9.35 0.10 -11.29
CA ALA A 90 -9.23 -1.34 -11.52
C ALA A 90 -9.89 -2.23 -10.45
N VAL A 91 -10.04 -1.73 -9.21
CA VAL A 91 -10.56 -2.51 -8.08
C VAL A 91 -11.99 -2.04 -7.75
N PRO A 92 -13.00 -2.92 -7.90
CA PRO A 92 -14.36 -2.65 -7.47
C PRO A 92 -14.42 -2.23 -6.00
N HIS A 93 -15.35 -1.36 -5.64
CA HIS A 93 -15.44 -0.82 -4.29
C HIS A 93 -15.51 -1.91 -3.20
N GLU A 94 -16.21 -3.02 -3.47
CA GLU A 94 -16.33 -4.17 -2.57
C GLU A 94 -14.99 -4.84 -2.23
N ASP A 95 -14.02 -4.83 -3.17
CA ASP A 95 -12.70 -5.44 -2.99
C ASP A 95 -11.66 -4.50 -2.38
N ARG A 96 -11.98 -3.19 -2.31
CA ARG A 96 -11.07 -2.17 -1.77
C ARG A 96 -10.85 -2.33 -0.26
N LEU A 97 -11.79 -2.94 0.47
CA LEU A 97 -11.58 -3.23 1.88
C LEU A 97 -10.42 -4.22 2.08
N GLY A 98 -10.30 -5.24 1.20
CA GLY A 98 -9.18 -6.17 1.21
C GLY A 98 -7.84 -5.52 0.84
N VAL A 99 -7.84 -4.40 0.12
CA VAL A 99 -6.64 -3.58 -0.10
C VAL A 99 -6.21 -2.92 1.22
N ILE A 100 -7.15 -2.32 1.95
CA ILE A 100 -6.88 -1.67 3.24
C ILE A 100 -6.40 -2.68 4.28
N GLU A 101 -6.97 -3.88 4.32
CA GLU A 101 -6.50 -4.96 5.20
C GLU A 101 -5.05 -5.37 4.90
N ALA A 102 -4.68 -5.49 3.63
CA ALA A 102 -3.29 -5.78 3.24
C ALA A 102 -2.32 -4.68 3.67
N LEU A 103 -2.71 -3.41 3.56
CA LEU A 103 -1.88 -2.29 4.03
C LEU A 103 -1.72 -2.30 5.56
N TRP A 104 -2.77 -2.64 6.31
CA TRP A 104 -2.69 -2.82 7.77
C TRP A 104 -1.80 -4.00 8.17
N GLN A 105 -1.73 -5.07 7.39
CA GLN A 105 -0.84 -6.20 7.69
C GLN A 105 0.64 -5.82 7.59
N VAL A 106 0.98 -4.85 6.73
CA VAL A 106 2.33 -4.29 6.60
C VAL A 106 2.63 -3.34 7.76
N ALA A 107 1.75 -2.37 8.01
CA ALA A 107 1.95 -1.36 9.07
C ALA A 107 1.85 -1.90 10.51
N LEU A 108 1.45 -3.17 10.70
CA LEU A 108 1.42 -3.82 12.02
C LEU A 108 2.48 -4.91 12.13
N ALA A 109 3.46 -4.94 11.21
CA ALA A 109 4.40 -6.03 11.07
C ALA A 109 5.38 -6.18 12.24
N ASP A 110 5.78 -5.06 12.82
CA ASP A 110 6.72 -4.93 13.94
C ASP A 110 6.01 -4.87 15.30
N GLY A 111 4.66 -4.81 15.29
CA GLY A 111 3.82 -4.72 16.48
C GLY A 111 3.82 -3.34 17.15
N VAL A 112 4.52 -2.38 16.56
CA VAL A 112 4.53 -0.98 16.99
C VAL A 112 3.68 -0.18 16.02
N ARG A 113 3.02 0.86 16.51
CA ARG A 113 2.17 1.71 15.70
C ARG A 113 2.80 3.07 15.65
N GLU A 114 3.27 3.48 14.48
CA GLU A 114 3.77 4.82 14.31
C GLU A 114 2.66 5.77 13.84
N ALA A 115 2.66 7.00 14.34
CA ALA A 115 1.64 7.99 14.01
C ALA A 115 1.63 8.33 12.50
N ASP A 116 2.79 8.21 11.86
CA ASP A 116 3.00 8.55 10.46
C ASP A 116 2.41 7.47 9.52
N GLU A 117 2.57 6.19 9.83
CA GLU A 117 1.92 5.08 9.10
C GLU A 117 0.39 5.16 9.22
N ASP A 118 -0.08 5.48 10.42
CA ASP A 118 -1.49 5.60 10.73
C ASP A 118 -2.16 6.73 9.94
N ALA A 119 -1.45 7.86 9.80
CA ALA A 119 -1.87 8.99 8.97
C ALA A 119 -1.83 8.66 7.48
N LEU A 120 -0.82 7.92 7.01
CA LEU A 120 -0.74 7.46 5.63
C LEU A 120 -1.89 6.51 5.28
N LEU A 121 -2.20 5.55 6.16
CA LEU A 121 -3.30 4.61 5.95
C LEU A 121 -4.67 5.29 5.92
N ARG A 122 -4.89 6.32 6.74
CA ARG A 122 -6.09 7.15 6.68
C ARG A 122 -6.20 7.89 5.34
N LEU A 123 -5.09 8.48 4.87
CA LEU A 123 -5.04 9.14 3.58
C LEU A 123 -5.37 8.16 2.44
N VAL A 124 -4.74 6.98 2.43
CA VAL A 124 -4.98 5.95 1.41
C VAL A 124 -6.42 5.43 1.46
N ALA A 125 -6.97 5.17 2.65
CA ALA A 125 -8.37 4.77 2.81
C ALA A 125 -9.33 5.81 2.23
N SER A 126 -9.15 7.08 2.59
CA SER A 126 -9.93 8.19 2.03
C SER A 126 -9.82 8.26 0.51
N LEU A 127 -8.63 8.11 -0.05
CA LEU A 127 -8.42 8.15 -1.50
C LEU A 127 -9.13 7.00 -2.21
N LEU A 128 -9.10 5.78 -1.65
CA LEU A 128 -9.82 4.61 -2.17
C LEU A 128 -11.34 4.66 -1.95
N GLY A 129 -11.83 5.66 -1.21
CA GLY A 129 -13.24 5.85 -0.90
C GLY A 129 -13.73 4.94 0.22
N ILE A 130 -12.83 4.48 1.09
CA ILE A 130 -13.13 3.71 2.30
C ILE A 130 -13.22 4.68 3.47
N THR A 131 -14.27 4.55 4.28
CA THR A 131 -14.47 5.40 5.46
C THR A 131 -13.49 5.04 6.59
N ASP A 132 -13.23 6.00 7.47
CA ASP A 132 -12.42 5.77 8.69
C ASP A 132 -12.98 4.62 9.55
N GLN A 133 -14.31 4.46 9.60
CA GLN A 133 -14.95 3.38 10.35
C GLN A 133 -14.66 2.01 9.72
N GLU A 134 -14.72 1.91 8.40
CA GLU A 134 -14.39 0.68 7.68
C GLU A 134 -12.91 0.33 7.80
N SER A 135 -12.02 1.32 7.67
CA SER A 135 -10.58 1.14 7.87
C SER A 135 -10.27 0.68 9.30
N ALA A 136 -10.93 1.24 10.31
CA ALA A 136 -10.78 0.82 11.70
C ALA A 136 -11.26 -0.63 11.94
N ARG A 137 -12.33 -1.05 11.26
CA ARG A 137 -12.82 -2.45 11.31
C ARG A 137 -11.87 -3.42 10.61
N ALA A 138 -11.36 -3.05 9.44
CA ALA A 138 -10.33 -3.83 8.72
C ALA A 138 -9.11 -4.07 9.62
N ARG A 139 -8.63 -3.04 10.30
CA ARG A 139 -7.56 -3.15 11.28
C ARG A 139 -7.87 -4.13 12.40
N GLN A 140 -9.06 -4.04 13.01
CA GLN A 140 -9.47 -4.96 14.09
C GLN A 140 -9.46 -6.42 13.64
N ARG A 141 -9.85 -6.70 12.38
CA ARG A 141 -9.78 -8.06 11.82
C ARG A 141 -8.34 -8.53 11.67
N VAL A 142 -7.44 -7.69 11.17
CA VAL A 142 -6.02 -8.03 11.04
C VAL A 142 -5.40 -8.33 12.41
N MET A 143 -5.67 -7.50 13.42
CA MET A 143 -5.19 -7.72 14.80
C MET A 143 -5.80 -8.98 15.45
N GLY A 144 -7.06 -9.31 15.16
CA GLY A 144 -7.74 -10.47 15.72
C GLY A 144 -7.49 -11.79 14.98
N SER A 145 -6.78 -11.75 13.84
CA SER A 145 -6.43 -12.93 13.04
C SER A 145 -5.01 -13.47 13.34
N THR A 146 -4.40 -13.00 14.43
CA THR A 146 -3.08 -13.46 14.93
C THR A 146 -3.28 -14.36 16.14
#